data_AF-A0A010RDL2-F1
#
_entry.id   AF-A0A010RDL2-F1
#
_cell.length_a   1.000
_cell.length_b   1.000
_cell.length_c   1.000
_cell.angle_alpha   90.00
_cell.angle_beta   90.00
_cell.angle_gamma   90.00
#
_symmetry.space_group_name_H-M   'P 1'
#
loop_
_entity.id
_entity.type
_entity.pdbx_description
1 polymer ?
#
loop_
_entity_poly.entity_id
_entity_poly.type
_entity_poly.pdbx_seq_one_letter_code
_entity_poly.pdbx_strand_id
1 'polypeptide(L)'
;MPEYGQEEFAELRSYYPELSMVSDGSLYSLFDVFQMECRFVNGWSANRDDDFLFYLLGKVADSKNDHETAKEVGEWVADALLHGATLDAALETGRSADGYNQAIGKLAHRIADAMRFLADDKKATDLRGRPITTMGDTMRLGRKFNATAMVVEQKLPF
;
A
#
# COMPACT_ATOMS: atom_id res chain seq x y z
N MET A 1 30.78 -7.69 -15.14
CA MET A 1 29.68 -8.25 -14.32
C MET A 1 30.26 -9.43 -13.57
N PRO A 2 30.18 -9.48 -12.24
CA PRO A 2 30.67 -10.64 -11.49
C PRO A 2 29.78 -11.86 -11.77
N GLU A 3 30.39 -13.03 -11.94
CA GLU A 3 29.78 -14.29 -12.38
C GLU A 3 28.72 -14.86 -11.41
N TYR A 4 28.70 -14.41 -10.15
CA TYR A 4 27.80 -14.92 -9.10
C TYR A 4 26.31 -14.66 -9.33
N GLY A 5 25.92 -13.78 -10.26
CA GLY A 5 24.51 -13.51 -10.56
C GLY A 5 23.92 -14.36 -11.70
N GLN A 6 24.75 -14.96 -12.56
CA GLN A 6 24.26 -15.62 -13.78
C GLN A 6 23.56 -16.96 -13.52
N GLU A 7 24.04 -17.73 -12.55
CA GLU A 7 23.40 -18.98 -12.12
C GLU A 7 22.04 -18.70 -11.46
N GLU A 8 22.01 -17.69 -10.59
CA GLU A 8 20.79 -17.21 -9.91
C GLU A 8 19.72 -16.70 -10.90
N PHE A 9 20.14 -15.98 -11.96
CA PHE A 9 19.26 -15.55 -13.03
C PHE A 9 18.62 -16.73 -13.79
N ALA A 10 19.43 -17.74 -14.13
CA ALA A 10 18.97 -18.91 -14.87
C ALA A 10 18.05 -19.80 -14.02
N GLU A 11 18.33 -19.95 -12.73
CA GLU A 11 17.48 -20.68 -11.79
C GLU A 11 16.11 -19.99 -11.63
N LEU A 12 16.09 -18.67 -11.41
CA LEU A 12 14.84 -17.92 -11.27
C LEU A 12 13.97 -18.03 -12.54
N ARG A 13 14.58 -17.97 -13.72
CA ARG A 13 13.87 -18.14 -14.99
C ARG A 13 13.11 -19.47 -15.07
N SER A 14 13.68 -20.55 -14.54
CA SER A 14 13.05 -21.87 -14.56
C SER A 14 11.74 -21.91 -13.78
N TYR A 15 11.59 -21.05 -12.77
CA TYR A 15 10.38 -20.94 -11.95
C TYR A 15 9.28 -20.08 -12.58
N TYR A 16 9.59 -19.20 -13.54
CA TYR A 16 8.63 -18.28 -14.16
C TYR A 16 8.68 -18.33 -15.71
N PRO A 17 8.38 -19.49 -16.33
CA PRO A 17 8.36 -19.64 -17.78
C PRO A 17 7.34 -18.72 -18.48
N GLU A 18 6.24 -18.38 -17.82
CA GLU A 18 5.21 -17.46 -18.31
C GLU A 18 5.73 -16.02 -18.52
N LEU A 19 6.81 -15.64 -17.84
CA LEU A 19 7.43 -14.32 -17.97
C LEU A 19 8.56 -14.31 -19.02
N SER A 20 8.54 -15.22 -19.99
CA SER A 20 9.58 -15.38 -21.04
C SER A 20 9.91 -14.12 -21.84
N MET A 21 8.96 -13.17 -21.94
CA MET A 21 9.19 -11.88 -22.60
C MET A 21 9.97 -10.87 -21.75
N VAL A 22 10.06 -11.08 -20.44
CA VAL A 22 10.82 -10.23 -19.52
C VAL A 22 12.28 -10.66 -19.56
N SER A 23 13.22 -9.72 -19.63
CA SER A 23 14.65 -10.07 -19.57
C SER A 23 15.04 -10.68 -18.22
N ASP A 24 16.05 -11.54 -18.17
CA ASP A 24 16.47 -12.19 -16.91
C ASP A 24 16.87 -11.18 -15.83
N GLY A 25 17.58 -10.11 -16.22
CA GLY A 25 17.94 -9.03 -15.30
C GLY A 25 16.71 -8.28 -14.77
N SER A 26 15.71 -8.04 -15.62
CA SER A 26 14.44 -7.43 -15.18
C SER A 26 13.66 -8.34 -14.24
N LEU A 27 13.55 -9.64 -14.56
CA LEU A 27 12.87 -10.62 -13.72
C LEU A 27 13.51 -10.68 -12.33
N TYR A 28 14.84 -10.75 -12.25
CA TYR A 28 15.55 -10.73 -10.99
C TYR A 28 15.31 -9.43 -10.22
N SER A 29 15.42 -8.26 -10.87
CA SER A 29 15.20 -6.98 -10.19
C SER A 29 13.78 -6.86 -9.63
N LEU A 30 12.77 -7.33 -10.36
CA LEU A 30 11.38 -7.30 -9.92
C LEU A 30 11.16 -8.26 -8.75
N PHE A 31 11.77 -9.44 -8.81
CA PHE A 31 11.67 -10.43 -7.75
C PHE A 31 12.39 -10.00 -6.47
N ASP A 32 13.55 -9.35 -6.60
CA ASP A 32 14.29 -8.77 -5.47
C ASP A 32 13.48 -7.66 -4.78
N VAL A 33 12.88 -6.75 -5.56
CA VAL A 33 11.96 -5.72 -5.02
C VAL A 33 10.78 -6.37 -4.31
N PHE A 34 10.17 -7.41 -4.89
CA PHE A 34 9.09 -8.14 -4.24
C PHE A 34 9.53 -8.79 -2.91
N GLN A 35 10.68 -9.43 -2.85
CA GLN A 35 11.19 -10.05 -1.62
C GLN A 35 11.48 -9.00 -0.54
N MET A 36 12.04 -7.86 -0.93
CA MET A 36 12.32 -6.73 -0.03
C MET A 36 11.04 -6.07 0.49
N GLU A 37 10.07 -5.82 -0.38
CA GLU A 37 8.82 -5.17 0.00
C GLU A 37 7.88 -6.12 0.77
N CYS A 38 7.71 -7.36 0.31
CA CYS A 38 6.61 -8.24 0.76
C CYS A 38 7.02 -9.34 1.75
N ARG A 39 8.30 -9.73 1.79
CA ARG A 39 8.72 -10.94 2.53
C ARG A 39 9.77 -10.66 3.59
N PHE A 40 10.44 -9.51 3.56
CA PHE A 40 11.48 -9.11 4.53
C PHE A 40 12.50 -10.23 4.80
N VAL A 41 12.92 -10.95 3.75
CA VAL A 41 13.80 -12.13 3.88
C VAL A 41 15.25 -11.69 4.08
N ASN A 42 15.92 -12.27 5.09
CA ASN A 42 17.36 -12.10 5.31
C ASN A 42 18.20 -13.00 4.37
N GLY A 43 17.94 -12.91 3.07
CA GLY A 43 18.66 -13.69 2.05
C GLY A 43 17.87 -13.84 0.76
N TRP A 44 18.56 -13.72 -0.38
CA TRP A 44 17.99 -13.96 -1.70
C TRP A 44 18.01 -15.46 -2.02
N SER A 45 16.92 -15.99 -2.55
CA SER A 45 16.88 -17.36 -3.05
C SER A 45 15.88 -17.48 -4.20
N ALA A 46 16.27 -18.18 -5.27
CA ALA A 46 15.39 -18.47 -6.38
C ALA A 46 14.31 -19.47 -5.93
N ASN A 47 13.05 -19.02 -5.93
CA ASN A 47 11.91 -19.89 -5.65
C ASN A 47 10.68 -19.46 -6.46
N ARG A 48 9.69 -20.36 -6.49
CA ARG A 48 8.35 -20.08 -6.99
C ARG A 48 7.50 -19.50 -5.86
N ASP A 49 6.97 -18.31 -6.07
CA ASP A 49 5.99 -17.66 -5.19
C ASP A 49 4.88 -17.07 -6.08
N ASP A 50 3.65 -17.60 -5.98
CA ASP A 50 2.55 -17.13 -6.81
C ASP A 50 2.12 -15.70 -6.42
N ASP A 51 2.38 -15.27 -5.17
CA ASP A 51 2.15 -13.89 -4.75
C ASP A 51 3.00 -12.89 -5.54
N PHE A 52 4.15 -13.33 -6.07
CA PHE A 52 4.97 -12.49 -6.94
C PHE A 52 4.24 -12.15 -8.23
N LEU A 53 3.51 -13.11 -8.82
CA LEU A 53 2.73 -12.87 -10.03
C LEU A 53 1.54 -11.94 -9.77
N PHE A 54 0.84 -12.13 -8.65
CA PHE A 54 -0.23 -11.23 -8.26
C PHE A 54 0.32 -9.82 -8.00
N TYR A 55 1.42 -9.70 -7.28
CA TYR A 55 2.10 -8.42 -7.08
C TYR A 55 2.44 -7.72 -8.41
N LEU A 56 2.98 -8.45 -9.40
CA LEU A 56 3.26 -7.89 -10.72
C LEU A 56 1.98 -7.41 -11.42
N LEU A 57 0.92 -8.22 -11.43
CA LEU A 57 -0.36 -7.84 -12.04
C LEU A 57 -0.96 -6.59 -11.37
N GLY A 58 -0.88 -6.49 -10.04
CA GLY A 58 -1.32 -5.32 -9.31
C GLY A 58 -0.52 -4.05 -9.60
N LYS A 59 0.80 -4.17 -9.74
CA LYS A 59 1.67 -3.05 -10.14
C LYS A 59 1.41 -2.61 -11.58
N VAL A 60 1.02 -3.53 -12.47
CA VAL A 60 0.58 -3.20 -13.83
C VAL A 60 -0.78 -2.51 -13.82
N ALA A 61 -1.69 -2.90 -12.93
CA ALA A 61 -3.01 -2.27 -12.81
C ALA A 61 -2.93 -0.82 -12.29
N ASP A 62 -2.12 -0.57 -11.26
CA ASP A 62 -1.72 0.77 -10.81
C ASP A 62 -0.32 0.72 -10.16
N SER A 63 0.62 1.49 -10.71
CA SER A 63 2.00 1.55 -10.23
C SER A 63 2.12 2.16 -8.83
N LYS A 64 1.10 2.89 -8.37
CA LYS A 64 1.08 3.55 -7.06
C LYS A 64 0.62 2.63 -5.93
N ASN A 65 0.10 1.45 -6.25
CA ASN A 65 -0.30 0.47 -5.24
C ASN A 65 0.88 0.14 -4.36
N ASP A 66 0.68 0.15 -3.04
CA ASP A 66 1.63 -0.44 -2.12
C ASP A 66 1.66 -1.98 -2.31
N HIS A 67 2.60 -2.64 -1.67
CA HIS A 67 2.78 -4.09 -1.76
C HIS A 67 1.53 -4.93 -1.47
N GLU A 68 0.82 -4.68 -0.37
CA GLU A 68 -0.41 -5.39 0.01
C GLU A 68 -1.54 -5.12 -0.98
N THR A 69 -1.77 -3.86 -1.32
CA THR A 69 -2.81 -3.47 -2.30
C THR A 69 -2.52 -4.06 -3.67
N ALA A 70 -1.24 -4.09 -4.09
CA ALA A 70 -0.85 -4.67 -5.37
C ALA A 70 -1.15 -6.18 -5.40
N LYS A 71 -0.90 -6.92 -4.31
CA LYS A 71 -1.27 -8.34 -4.26
C LYS A 71 -2.78 -8.53 -4.39
N GLU A 72 -3.57 -7.86 -3.57
CA GLU A 72 -5.04 -7.97 -3.59
C GLU A 72 -5.62 -7.61 -4.96
N VAL A 73 -5.18 -6.49 -5.55
CA VAL A 73 -5.59 -6.10 -6.91
C VAL A 73 -5.17 -7.14 -7.93
N GLY A 74 -3.95 -7.67 -7.82
CA GLY A 74 -3.41 -8.70 -8.68
C GLY A 74 -4.21 -9.99 -8.69
N GLU A 75 -4.74 -10.41 -7.54
CA GLU A 75 -5.63 -11.56 -7.42
C GLU A 75 -6.92 -11.36 -8.21
N TRP A 76 -7.54 -10.18 -8.11
CA TRP A 76 -8.73 -9.83 -8.90
C TRP A 76 -8.45 -9.80 -10.41
N VAL A 77 -7.29 -9.28 -10.81
CA VAL A 77 -6.86 -9.30 -12.22
C VAL A 77 -6.67 -10.74 -12.69
N ALA A 78 -5.99 -11.57 -11.90
CA ALA A 78 -5.75 -12.97 -12.24
C ALA A 78 -7.05 -13.76 -12.36
N ASP A 79 -7.99 -13.59 -11.43
CA ASP A 79 -9.31 -14.21 -11.48
C ASP A 79 -10.07 -13.84 -12.76
N ALA A 80 -10.10 -12.55 -13.12
CA ALA A 80 -10.74 -12.09 -14.34
C ALA A 80 -10.09 -12.70 -15.60
N LEU A 81 -8.76 -12.80 -15.64
CA LEU A 81 -8.03 -13.46 -16.74
C LEU A 81 -8.37 -14.95 -16.84
N LEU A 82 -8.45 -15.66 -15.71
CA LEU A 82 -8.81 -17.08 -15.67
C LEU A 82 -10.24 -17.33 -16.14
N HIS A 83 -11.13 -16.36 -15.97
CA HIS A 83 -12.50 -16.38 -16.49
C HIS A 83 -12.61 -15.93 -17.96
N GLY A 84 -11.49 -15.70 -18.65
CA GLY A 84 -11.44 -15.38 -20.07
C GLY A 84 -11.66 -13.91 -20.40
N ALA A 85 -11.54 -13.00 -19.43
CA ALA A 85 -11.52 -11.58 -19.71
C ALA A 85 -10.28 -11.19 -20.53
N THR A 86 -10.41 -10.14 -21.34
CA THR A 86 -9.25 -9.53 -21.98
C THR A 86 -8.37 -8.84 -20.93
N LEU A 87 -7.08 -8.65 -21.22
CA LEU A 87 -6.15 -8.02 -20.29
C LEU A 87 -6.65 -6.65 -19.81
N ASP A 88 -7.10 -5.79 -20.72
CA ASP A 88 -7.62 -4.45 -20.37
C ASP A 88 -8.83 -4.53 -19.43
N ALA A 89 -9.75 -5.48 -19.67
CA ALA A 89 -10.93 -5.68 -18.83
C ALA A 89 -10.56 -6.26 -17.45
N ALA A 90 -9.57 -7.15 -17.40
CA ALA A 90 -9.07 -7.70 -16.14
C ALA A 90 -8.39 -6.63 -15.29
N LEU A 91 -7.53 -5.79 -15.90
CA LEU A 91 -6.90 -4.65 -15.22
C LEU A 91 -7.93 -3.65 -14.69
N GLU A 92 -8.98 -3.36 -15.47
CA GLU A 92 -10.07 -2.49 -15.03
C GLU A 92 -10.89 -3.10 -13.89
N THR A 93 -11.07 -4.42 -13.91
CA THR A 93 -11.74 -5.16 -12.83
C THR A 93 -10.94 -5.03 -11.53
N GLY A 94 -9.62 -5.24 -11.58
CA GLY A 94 -8.74 -5.05 -10.42
C GLY A 94 -8.79 -3.63 -9.85
N ARG A 95 -8.67 -2.61 -10.71
CA ARG A 95 -8.78 -1.19 -10.29
C ARG A 95 -10.15 -0.88 -9.68
N SER A 96 -11.21 -1.41 -10.27
CA SER A 96 -12.56 -1.22 -9.75
C SER A 96 -12.72 -1.87 -8.38
N ALA A 97 -12.19 -3.07 -8.17
CA ALA A 97 -12.25 -3.78 -6.91
C ALA A 97 -11.59 -2.98 -5.76
N ASP A 98 -10.38 -2.44 -5.98
CA ASP A 98 -9.73 -1.57 -5.01
C ASP A 98 -10.54 -0.28 -4.75
N GLY A 99 -11.04 0.37 -5.81
CA GLY A 99 -11.90 1.54 -5.68
C GLY A 99 -13.14 1.28 -4.81
N TYR A 100 -13.78 0.13 -4.98
CA TYR A 100 -14.91 -0.29 -4.14
C TYR A 100 -14.48 -0.58 -2.70
N ASN A 101 -13.37 -1.29 -2.49
CA ASN A 101 -12.85 -1.60 -1.16
C ASN A 101 -12.58 -0.31 -0.37
N GLN A 102 -11.91 0.67 -0.98
CA GLN A 102 -11.65 1.96 -0.37
C GLN A 102 -12.94 2.74 -0.07
N ALA A 103 -13.92 2.72 -0.97
CA ALA A 103 -15.20 3.40 -0.76
C ALA A 103 -15.98 2.80 0.42
N ILE A 104 -16.02 1.47 0.51
CA ILE A 104 -16.66 0.74 1.62
C ILE A 104 -15.91 1.02 2.93
N GLY A 105 -14.58 0.96 2.93
CA GLY A 105 -13.76 1.27 4.10
C GLY A 105 -14.00 2.69 4.63
N LYS A 106 -14.06 3.70 3.74
CA LYS A 106 -14.40 5.08 4.09
C LYS A 106 -15.80 5.18 4.70
N LEU A 107 -16.79 4.50 4.12
CA LEU A 107 -18.15 4.51 4.65
C LEU A 107 -18.21 3.87 6.04
N ALA A 108 -17.58 2.71 6.22
CA ALA A 108 -17.52 2.01 7.50
C ALA A 108 -16.86 2.88 8.58
N HIS A 109 -15.76 3.57 8.25
CA HIS A 109 -15.10 4.48 9.19
C HIS A 109 -16.01 5.64 9.62
N ARG A 110 -16.73 6.25 8.67
CA ARG A 110 -17.69 7.33 8.96
C ARG A 110 -18.83 6.86 9.87
N ILE A 111 -19.34 5.65 9.63
CA ILE A 111 -20.37 5.04 10.50
C ILE A 111 -19.80 4.79 11.89
N ALA A 112 -18.59 4.23 11.99
CA ALA A 112 -17.93 3.98 13.27
C ALA A 112 -17.71 5.27 14.06
N ASP A 113 -17.29 6.35 13.40
CA ASP A 113 -17.11 7.66 14.02
C ASP A 113 -18.43 8.27 14.49
N ALA A 114 -19.49 8.17 13.69
CA ALA A 114 -20.83 8.60 14.10
C ALA A 114 -21.34 7.80 15.31
N MET A 115 -21.13 6.48 15.33
CA MET A 115 -21.52 5.63 16.46
C MET A 115 -20.71 5.94 17.71
N ARG A 116 -19.40 6.19 17.59
CA ARG A 116 -18.54 6.64 18.71
C ARG A 116 -19.00 7.99 19.24
N PHE A 117 -19.33 8.93 18.35
CA PHE A 117 -19.88 10.22 18.73
C PHE A 117 -21.16 10.07 19.56
N LEU A 118 -22.13 9.30 19.06
CA LEU A 118 -23.40 9.05 19.77
C LEU A 118 -23.20 8.31 21.09
N ALA A 119 -22.26 7.37 21.14
CA ALA A 119 -21.95 6.62 22.37
C ALA A 119 -21.38 7.52 23.47
N ASP A 120 -20.55 8.50 23.09
CA ASP A 120 -20.02 9.49 24.04
C ASP A 120 -21.08 10.52 24.43
N ASP A 121 -21.91 10.97 23.49
CA ASP A 121 -23.03 11.89 23.76
C ASP A 121 -24.05 11.29 24.74
N LYS A 122 -24.36 9.98 24.61
CA LYS A 122 -25.20 9.25 25.57
C LYS A 122 -24.67 9.29 27.01
N LYS A 123 -23.35 9.40 27.20
CA LYS A 123 -22.71 9.48 28.53
C LYS A 123 -22.62 10.91 29.05
N ALA A 124 -22.84 11.91 28.19
CA ALA A 124 -22.82 13.31 28.60
C ALA A 124 -24.06 13.64 29.44
N THR A 125 -23.85 14.14 30.65
CA THR A 125 -24.91 14.60 31.55
C THR A 125 -25.41 16.01 31.23
N ASP A 126 -24.73 16.74 30.33
CA ASP A 126 -25.06 18.09 29.90
C ASP A 126 -25.13 18.20 28.37
N LEU A 127 -26.19 18.83 27.85
CA LEU A 127 -26.45 19.06 26.42
C LEU A 127 -25.50 20.10 25.78
N ARG A 128 -24.28 20.30 26.32
CA ARG A 128 -23.37 21.37 25.90
C ARG A 128 -22.62 21.06 24.60
N GLY A 129 -22.74 19.84 24.08
CA GLY A 129 -21.98 19.35 22.94
C GLY A 129 -20.50 19.12 23.27
N ARG A 130 -19.74 18.59 22.31
CA ARG A 130 -18.29 18.38 22.49
C ARG A 130 -17.54 19.72 22.51
N PRO A 131 -16.53 19.90 23.36
CA PRO A 131 -15.67 21.08 23.30
C PRO A 131 -14.98 21.15 21.94
N ILE A 132 -15.11 22.29 21.26
CA ILE A 132 -14.39 22.56 20.01
C ILE A 132 -12.96 22.92 20.39
N THR A 133 -12.03 22.02 20.09
CA THR A 133 -10.60 22.29 20.26
C THR A 133 -10.10 23.08 19.06
N THR A 134 -9.68 24.32 19.28
CA THR A 134 -9.08 25.13 18.22
C THR A 134 -7.59 24.80 18.06
N MET A 135 -7.01 25.19 16.93
CA MET A 135 -5.56 25.08 16.70
C MET A 135 -4.75 25.83 17.79
N GLY A 136 -5.32 26.89 18.37
CA GLY A 136 -4.75 27.59 19.51
C GLY A 136 -4.77 26.77 20.80
N ASP A 137 -5.82 25.98 21.03
CA ASP A 137 -5.93 25.10 22.20
C ASP A 137 -4.93 23.94 22.13
N THR A 138 -4.71 23.37 20.94
CA THR A 138 -3.67 22.36 20.71
C THR A 138 -2.27 22.93 20.91
N MET A 139 -1.98 24.14 20.41
CA MET A 139 -0.68 24.78 20.70
C MET A 139 -0.51 25.10 22.19
N ARG A 140 -1.58 25.48 22.89
CA ARG A 140 -1.55 25.75 24.34
C ARG A 140 -1.34 24.48 25.16
N LEU A 141 -1.94 23.35 24.74
CA LEU A 141 -1.68 22.03 25.30
C LEU A 141 -0.24 21.59 25.03
N GLY A 142 0.26 21.75 23.80
CA GLY A 142 1.64 21.45 23.45
C GLY A 142 2.67 22.20 24.30
N ARG A 143 2.39 23.47 24.64
CA ARG A 143 3.23 24.26 25.57
C ARG A 143 3.27 23.71 27.00
N LYS A 144 2.24 22.98 27.45
CA LYS A 144 2.25 22.32 28.77
C LYS A 144 3.14 21.09 28.82
N PHE A 145 3.47 20.49 27.67
CA PHE A 145 4.32 19.31 27.56
C PHE A 145 5.83 19.62 27.40
N ASN A 146 6.30 20.78 27.90
CA ASN A 146 7.72 21.17 27.83
C ASN A 146 8.32 21.18 26.41
N ALA A 147 7.52 21.47 25.38
CA ALA A 147 8.06 21.72 24.05
C ALA A 147 8.88 23.03 24.06
N THR A 148 10.20 22.91 23.93
CA THR A 148 11.14 24.03 23.88
C THR A 148 10.80 24.92 22.69
N ALA A 149 10.65 26.22 22.91
CA ALA A 149 10.37 27.16 21.83
C ALA A 149 11.57 27.22 20.87
N MET A 150 11.37 26.81 19.62
CA MET A 150 12.37 26.94 18.56
C MET A 150 12.23 28.33 17.93
N VAL A 151 13.26 29.17 18.10
CA VAL A 151 13.35 30.45 17.39
C VAL A 151 13.73 30.14 15.94
N VAL A 152 12.83 30.43 15.02
CA VAL A 152 13.08 30.34 13.57
C VAL A 152 13.51 31.71 13.09
N GLU A 153 14.80 31.88 12.79
CA GLU A 153 15.28 33.09 12.12
C GLU A 153 14.92 33.03 10.63
N GLN A 154 13.91 33.80 10.23
CA GLN A 154 13.60 34.01 8.83
C GLN A 154 14.64 34.97 8.23
N LYS A 155 15.58 34.43 7.45
CA LYS A 155 16.42 35.28 6.60
C LYS A 155 15.56 35.84 5.48
N LEU A 156 15.28 37.14 5.54
CA LEU A 156 14.71 37.87 4.42
C LEU A 156 15.74 37.87 3.27
N PRO A 157 15.33 37.57 2.02
CA PRO A 157 16.18 37.87 0.88
C PRO A 157 16.30 39.39 0.77
N PHE A 158 17.53 39.85 0.54
CA PHE A 158 17.99 41.25 0.52
C PHE A 158 16.99 42.24 -0.08
#